data_AF-A0A1H6EVN3-F1
#
_entry.id   AF-A0A1H6EVN3-F1
#
_cell.length_a   1.000
_cell.length_b   1.000
_cell.length_c   1.000
_cell.angle_alpha   90.00
_cell.angle_beta   90.00
_cell.angle_gamma   90.00
#
_symmetry.space_group_name_H-M   'P 1'
#
loop_
_entity.id
_entity.type
_entity.pdbx_description
1 polymer ?
#
loop_
_entity_poly.entity_id
_entity_poly.type
_entity_poly.pdbx_seq_one_letter_code
_entity_poly.pdbx_strand_id
1 'polypeptide(L)' 'MAAVAVHKGRADCAEALRVFRTYYRPRTPKQGSAGVATVAGWECASNSAAESMRTGRLSSCRKDGTTVVADVIP' A
#
# COMPACT_ATOMS: atom_id res chain seq x y z
N MET A 1 -5.04 13.73 -5.42
CA MET A 1 -4.68 12.52 -6.22
C MET A 1 -3.91 11.55 -5.33
N ALA A 2 -3.78 10.25 -5.64
CA ALA A 2 -2.91 9.36 -4.86
C ALA A 2 -1.61 9.08 -5.62
N ALA A 3 -0.49 9.02 -4.90
CA ALA A 3 0.82 8.65 -5.42
C ALA A 3 1.43 7.48 -4.65
N VAL A 4 2.35 6.77 -5.31
CA VAL A 4 3.07 5.64 -4.74
C VAL A 4 4.52 6.04 -4.49
N ALA A 5 5.03 5.75 -3.31
CA ALA A 5 6.41 6.04 -2.93
C ALA A 5 7.07 4.86 -2.21
N VAL A 6 8.41 4.79 -2.31
CA VAL A 6 9.23 3.91 -1.46
C VAL A 6 9.51 4.65 -0.16
N HIS A 7 8.88 4.24 0.93
CA HIS A 7 9.03 4.89 2.23
C HIS A 7 10.28 4.41 2.98
N LYS A 8 10.63 3.14 2.82
CA LYS A 8 11.82 2.52 3.44
C LYS A 8 12.37 1.42 2.52
N GLY A 9 13.69 1.27 2.47
CA GLY A 9 14.35 0.23 1.68
C GLY A 9 14.50 0.63 0.21
N ARG A 10 14.54 -0.36 -0.69
CA ARG A 10 14.66 -0.16 -2.14
C ARG A 10 13.64 -1.04 -2.85
N ALA A 11 12.85 -0.42 -3.73
CA ALA A 11 11.95 -1.09 -4.65
C ALA A 11 11.94 -0.32 -5.97
N ASP A 12 11.68 -1.04 -7.06
CA ASP A 12 11.47 -0.43 -8.36
C ASP A 12 10.11 0.28 -8.41
N CYS A 13 10.03 1.44 -9.07
CA CYS A 13 8.78 2.20 -9.17
C CYS A 13 7.68 1.42 -9.90
N ALA A 14 8.02 0.67 -10.96
CA ALA A 14 7.06 -0.16 -11.68
C ALA A 14 6.58 -1.33 -10.83
N GLU A 15 7.45 -1.91 -9.99
CA GLU A 15 7.03 -2.93 -9.01
C GLU A 15 6.05 -2.34 -8.00
N ALA A 16 6.39 -1.22 -7.36
CA ALA A 16 5.53 -0.58 -6.36
C ALA A 16 4.15 -0.23 -6.93
N LEU A 17 4.11 0.31 -8.15
CA LEU A 17 2.86 0.60 -8.87
C LEU A 17 2.07 -0.68 -9.17
N ARG A 18 2.73 -1.76 -9.60
CA ARG A 18 2.07 -3.05 -9.88
C ARG A 18 1.48 -3.66 -8.61
N VAL A 19 2.17 -3.55 -7.48
CA VAL A 19 1.69 -4.01 -6.17
C VAL A 19 0.41 -3.26 -5.80
N PHE A 20 0.43 -1.93 -5.78
CA PHE A 20 -0.77 -1.16 -5.41
C PHE A 20 -1.92 -1.31 -6.43
N ARG A 21 -1.63 -1.34 -7.73
CA ARG A 21 -2.64 -1.63 -8.75
C ARG A 21 -3.32 -2.96 -8.51
N THR A 22 -2.58 -3.98 -8.09
CA THR A 22 -3.14 -5.29 -7.77
C THR A 22 -3.89 -5.23 -6.44
N TYR A 23 -3.31 -4.64 -5.40
CA TYR A 23 -3.95 -4.50 -4.10
C TYR A 23 -5.32 -3.80 -4.19
N TYR A 24 -5.45 -2.74 -4.98
CA TYR A 24 -6.73 -2.02 -5.15
C TYR A 24 -7.72 -2.67 -6.11
N ARG A 25 -7.39 -3.79 -6.78
CA ARG A 25 -8.38 -4.53 -7.58
C ARG A 25 -9.52 -5.02 -6.68
N PRO A 26 -10.79 -4.91 -7.12
CA PRO A 26 -11.94 -5.42 -6.36
C PRO A 26 -11.87 -6.92 -6.04
N ARG A 27 -11.21 -7.71 -6.91
CA ARG A 27 -11.07 -9.16 -6.77
C ARG A 27 -9.92 -9.60 -5.86
N THR A 28 -9.12 -8.66 -5.35
CA THR A 28 -8.03 -9.00 -4.44
C THR A 28 -8.63 -9.46 -3.10
N PRO A 29 -8.37 -10.71 -2.66
CA PRO A 29 -8.95 -11.23 -1.44
C PRO A 29 -8.32 -10.52 -0.25
N LYS A 30 -9.07 -9.61 0.36
CA LYS A 30 -8.66 -8.81 1.50
C LYS A 30 -9.34 -9.31 2.76
N GLN A 31 -8.58 -9.43 3.83
CA GLN A 31 -9.01 -9.98 5.11
C GLN A 31 -9.16 -8.88 6.16
N GLY A 32 -10.22 -8.98 6.96
CA GLY A 32 -10.49 -8.08 8.07
C GLY A 32 -10.80 -6.63 7.66
N SER A 33 -11.08 -5.80 8.66
CA SER A 33 -11.42 -4.38 8.47
C SER A 33 -10.26 -3.53 7.94
N ALA A 34 -9.02 -3.97 8.18
CA ALA A 34 -7.81 -3.34 7.64
C ALA A 34 -7.48 -3.76 6.19
N GLY A 35 -8.32 -4.62 5.58
CA GLY A 35 -8.18 -5.03 4.20
C GLY A 35 -6.84 -5.69 3.89
N VAL A 36 -6.34 -6.54 4.78
CA VAL A 36 -5.00 -7.14 4.67
C VAL A 36 -4.97 -8.13 3.51
N ALA A 37 -3.95 -8.05 2.65
CA ALA A 37 -3.76 -9.00 1.56
C ALA A 37 -2.28 -9.19 1.23
N THR A 38 -1.91 -10.39 0.77
CA THR A 38 -0.58 -10.65 0.20
C THR A 38 -0.63 -10.52 -1.32
N VAL A 39 0.20 -9.64 -1.88
CA VAL A 39 0.25 -9.32 -3.31
C VAL A 39 1.68 -9.47 -3.81
N ALA A 40 1.94 -10.48 -4.65
CA ALA A 40 3.28 -10.74 -5.18
C ALA A 40 4.39 -10.81 -4.10
N GLY A 41 4.06 -11.39 -2.93
CA GLY A 41 4.95 -11.48 -1.77
C GLY A 41 5.00 -10.24 -0.89
N TRP A 42 4.21 -9.20 -1.19
CA TRP A 42 4.07 -8.01 -0.36
C TRP A 42 2.87 -8.13 0.57
N GLU A 43 3.06 -7.94 1.87
CA GLU A 43 1.96 -7.82 2.81
C GLU A 43 1.43 -6.38 2.79
N CYS A 44 0.19 -6.21 2.34
CA CYS A 44 -0.45 -4.92 2.17
C CYS A 44 -1.63 -4.75 3.13
N ALA A 45 -1.78 -3.54 3.67
CA ALA A 45 -2.92 -3.17 4.50
C ALA A 45 -3.33 -1.70 4.25
N SER A 46 -4.63 -1.43 4.39
CA SER A 46 -5.16 -0.08 4.41
C SER A 46 -5.04 0.51 5.80
N ASN A 47 -4.69 1.79 5.87
CA ASN A 47 -4.76 2.54 7.11
C ASN A 47 -6.21 2.79 7.52
N SER A 48 -6.43 3.02 8.81
CA SER A 48 -7.72 3.52 9.27
C SER A 48 -8.00 4.92 8.68
N ALA A 49 -9.27 5.31 8.64
CA ALA A 49 -9.64 6.65 8.19
C ALA A 49 -8.95 7.73 9.03
N ALA A 50 -8.91 7.56 10.37
CA ALA A 50 -8.25 8.50 11.28
C ALA A 50 -6.75 8.64 10.98
N GLU A 51 -6.05 7.53 10.74
CA GLU A 51 -4.62 7.57 10.42
C GLU A 51 -4.35 8.17 9.04
N SER A 52 -5.22 7.88 8.07
CA SER A 52 -5.15 8.45 6.72
C SER A 52 -5.35 9.96 6.74
N MET A 53 -6.29 10.47 7.55
CA MET A 53 -6.50 11.92 7.73
C MET A 53 -5.33 12.61 8.40
N ARG A 54 -4.67 11.94 9.35
CA ARG A 54 -3.53 12.48 10.10
C ARG A 54 -2.25 12.56 9.27
N THR A 55 -2.03 11.59 8.39
CA THR A 55 -0.73 11.40 7.70
C THR A 55 -0.79 11.58 6.19
N GLY A 56 -1.98 11.56 5.59
CA GLY A 56 -2.18 11.44 4.15
C GLY A 56 -1.94 10.02 3.62
N ARG A 57 -1.51 9.05 4.44
CA ARG A 57 -1.20 7.68 3.99
C ARG A 57 -2.43 6.80 3.96
N LEU A 58 -2.80 6.31 2.79
CA LEU A 58 -3.96 5.44 2.58
C LEU A 58 -3.64 3.98 2.90
N SER A 59 -2.46 3.50 2.51
CA SER A 59 -2.11 2.08 2.60
C SER A 59 -0.59 1.90 2.61
N SER A 60 -0.13 0.77 3.13
CA SER A 60 1.27 0.39 3.06
C SER A 60 1.41 -1.07 2.67
N CYS A 61 2.46 -1.39 1.92
CA CYS A 61 2.86 -2.74 1.58
C CYS A 61 4.31 -2.99 2.01
N ARG A 62 4.58 -4.15 2.60
CA ARG A 62 5.89 -4.50 3.16
C ARG A 62 6.40 -5.82 2.59
N LYS A 63 7.70 -5.87 2.31
CA LYS A 63 8.41 -7.09 1.88
C LYS A 63 9.88 -6.95 2.23
N ASP A 64 10.46 -7.93 2.92
CA ASP A 64 11.90 -8.04 3.21
C ASP A 64 12.54 -6.73 3.72
N GLY A 65 11.89 -6.07 4.69
CA GLY A 65 12.36 -4.80 5.27
C GLY A 65 12.15 -3.54 4.41
N THR A 66 11.61 -3.69 3.20
CA THR A 66 11.19 -2.60 2.30
C THR A 66 9.71 -2.28 2.52
N THR A 67 9.39 -0.99 2.52
CA THR A 67 8.01 -0.48 2.66
C THR A 67 7.71 0.46 1.51
N VAL A 68 6.65 0.16 0.76
CA VAL A 68 6.04 1.06 -0.21
C VAL A 68 4.69 1.54 0.29
N VAL A 69 4.31 2.76 -0.07
CA VAL A 69 3.13 3.44 0.48
C VAL A 69 2.32 4.09 -0.62
N ALA A 70 1.02 4.20 -0.39
CA ALA A 70 0.12 5.01 -1.19
C ALA A 70 -0.33 6.21 -0.36
N ASP A 71 0.06 7.41 -0.78
CA ASP A 71 -0.18 8.66 -0.06
C ASP A 71 -1.06 9.59 -0.91
N VAL A 72 -1.91 10.39 -0.25
CA VAL A 72 -2.67 11.48 -0.88
C VAL A 72 -1.72 12.65 -1.09
N ILE A 73 -1.67 13.15 -2.32
CA ILE A 73 -0.99 14.40 -2.67
C ILE A 73 -2.06 15.46 -2.95
N PRO A 74 -1.89 16.70 -2.44
CA PRO A 74 -2.71 17.87 -2.77
C PRO A 74 -2.92 18.04 -4.28
#